data_AF-A0A2R5FQ44-F1
#
_entry.id   AF-A0A2R5FQ44-F1
#
_cell.length_a   1.000
_cell.length_b   1.000
_cell.length_c   1.000
_cell.angle_alpha   90.00
_cell.angle_beta   90.00
_cell.angle_gamma   90.00
#
_symmetry.space_group_name_H-M   'P 1'
#
loop_
_entity.id
_entity.type
_entity.pdbx_description
1 polymer ?
#
loop_
_entity_poly.entity_id
_entity_poly.type
_entity_poly.pdbx_seq_one_letter_code
_entity_poly.pdbx_strand_id
1 'polypeptide(L)'
;MSTPNPQNLTAEEAKKLLNKFNCLDIAPVLKPSEKLVIRSALILIAKLADYQILGICADTAEEGILAMKTYSLALGYEAPDNLLTPEGPVYIKLNGKNGLCYLDSYAGHHRGVLVSCQSYDEDGINEMYGHLPLDLFV
;
A
#
# COMPACT_ATOMS: atom_id res chain seq x y z
N MET A 1 -20.51 -12.20 -15.08
CA MET A 1 -19.10 -11.84 -14.79
C MET A 1 -18.84 -12.23 -13.34
N SER A 2 -18.24 -13.40 -13.13
CA SER A 2 -17.99 -13.94 -11.78
C SER A 2 -16.90 -13.13 -11.11
N THR A 3 -17.18 -12.58 -9.93
CA THR A 3 -16.17 -11.96 -9.07
C THR A 3 -15.18 -13.04 -8.62
N PRO A 4 -13.85 -12.83 -8.74
CA PRO A 4 -12.86 -13.77 -8.24
C PRO A 4 -13.11 -14.08 -6.77
N ASN A 5 -13.21 -15.37 -6.42
CA ASN A 5 -13.34 -15.77 -5.02
C ASN A 5 -11.98 -15.51 -4.33
N PRO A 6 -11.91 -14.67 -3.27
CA PRO A 6 -10.65 -14.28 -2.65
C PRO A 6 -9.82 -15.43 -2.07
N GLN A 7 -10.40 -16.64 -1.92
CA GLN A 7 -9.74 -17.79 -1.30
C GLN A 7 -8.80 -18.58 -2.23
N ASN A 8 -8.82 -18.37 -3.55
CA ASN A 8 -8.02 -19.16 -4.52
C ASN A 8 -7.26 -18.27 -5.53
N LEU A 9 -6.83 -17.08 -5.11
CA LEU A 9 -6.11 -16.17 -6.01
C LEU A 9 -4.68 -16.68 -6.24
N THR A 10 -4.28 -16.82 -7.51
CA THR A 10 -2.88 -17.14 -7.86
C THR A 10 -2.00 -15.88 -7.80
N ALA A 11 -0.67 -16.06 -7.71
CA ALA A 11 0.27 -14.94 -7.73
C ALA A 11 0.16 -14.12 -9.03
N GLU A 12 0.00 -14.78 -10.19
CA GLU A 12 -0.16 -14.11 -11.48
C GLU A 12 -1.46 -13.28 -11.55
N GLU A 13 -2.57 -13.81 -11.04
CA GLU A 13 -3.84 -13.08 -10.97
C GLU A 13 -3.75 -11.90 -10.02
N ALA A 14 -3.08 -12.07 -8.87
CA ALA A 14 -2.84 -11.01 -7.91
C ALA A 14 -2.02 -9.87 -8.54
N LYS A 15 -0.91 -10.19 -9.21
CA LYS A 15 -0.12 -9.20 -9.97
C LYS A 15 -0.98 -8.49 -11.00
N LYS A 16 -1.76 -9.23 -11.79
CA LYS A 16 -2.64 -8.65 -12.82
C LYS A 16 -3.68 -7.69 -12.24
N LEU A 17 -4.20 -7.97 -11.04
CA LEU A 17 -5.13 -7.09 -10.34
C LEU A 17 -4.43 -5.81 -9.83
N LEU A 18 -3.27 -5.95 -9.18
CA LEU A 18 -2.51 -4.82 -8.64
C LEU A 18 -1.93 -3.92 -9.75
N ASN A 19 -1.53 -4.50 -10.88
CA ASN A 19 -1.00 -3.75 -12.03
C ASN A 19 -2.01 -2.79 -12.66
N LYS A 20 -3.32 -2.95 -12.38
CA LYS A 20 -4.34 -1.97 -12.81
C LYS A 20 -4.18 -0.62 -12.14
N PHE A 21 -3.47 -0.57 -11.00
CA PHE A 21 -3.23 0.67 -10.26
C PHE A 21 -1.92 1.35 -10.66
N ASN A 22 -1.05 0.67 -11.42
CA ASN A 22 0.22 1.24 -11.83
C ASN A 22 0.00 2.49 -12.67
N CYS A 23 0.83 3.51 -12.41
CA CYS A 23 0.79 4.82 -13.07
C CYS A 23 -0.50 5.62 -12.79
N LEU A 24 -1.32 5.22 -11.82
CA LEU A 24 -2.40 6.07 -11.34
C LEU A 24 -1.84 7.10 -10.36
N ASP A 25 -2.03 8.38 -10.69
CA ASP A 25 -1.60 9.46 -9.82
C ASP A 25 -2.46 9.53 -8.55
N ILE A 26 -3.76 9.31 -8.70
CA ILE A 26 -4.74 9.34 -7.61
C ILE A 26 -5.44 8.00 -7.56
N ALA A 27 -5.40 7.36 -6.39
CA ALA A 27 -6.07 6.09 -6.17
C ALA A 27 -7.59 6.22 -6.38
N PRO A 28 -8.23 5.26 -7.08
CA PRO A 28 -9.66 5.28 -7.31
C PRO A 28 -10.43 4.91 -6.04
N VAL A 29 -11.68 5.39 -5.94
CA VAL A 29 -12.61 4.93 -4.92
C VAL A 29 -13.12 3.54 -5.30
N LEU A 30 -12.85 2.54 -4.45
CA LEU A 30 -13.26 1.15 -4.67
C LEU A 30 -14.52 0.80 -3.88
N LYS A 31 -15.36 -0.07 -4.46
CA LYS A 31 -16.49 -0.67 -3.75
C LYS A 31 -15.99 -1.64 -2.68
N PRO A 32 -16.78 -1.91 -1.61
CA PRO A 32 -16.38 -2.85 -0.56
C PRO A 32 -15.95 -4.23 -1.07
N SER A 33 -16.68 -4.79 -2.05
CA SER A 33 -16.33 -6.07 -2.66
C SER A 33 -15.02 -6.04 -3.45
N GLU A 34 -14.69 -4.92 -4.09
CA GLU A 34 -13.44 -4.73 -4.81
C GLU A 34 -12.27 -4.61 -3.83
N LYS A 35 -12.46 -3.87 -2.73
CA LYS A 35 -11.45 -3.77 -1.66
C LYS A 35 -11.05 -5.15 -1.14
N LEU A 36 -12.01 -6.05 -0.89
CA LEU A 36 -11.70 -7.41 -0.42
C LEU A 36 -10.77 -8.18 -1.36
N VAL A 37 -11.01 -8.08 -2.67
CA VAL A 37 -10.18 -8.74 -3.69
C VAL A 37 -8.79 -8.11 -3.75
N ILE A 38 -8.70 -6.78 -3.72
CA ILE A 38 -7.41 -6.07 -3.75
C ILE A 38 -6.60 -6.29 -2.47
N ARG A 39 -7.22 -6.31 -1.28
CA ARG A 39 -6.59 -6.69 -0.01
C ARG A 39 -5.95 -8.08 -0.13
N SER A 40 -6.72 -9.05 -0.62
CA SER A 40 -6.25 -10.44 -0.76
C SER A 40 -5.08 -10.55 -1.73
N ALA A 41 -5.15 -9.84 -2.87
CA ALA A 41 -4.06 -9.77 -3.85
C ALA A 41 -2.80 -9.15 -3.26
N LEU A 42 -2.93 -8.03 -2.56
CA LEU A 42 -1.79 -7.34 -1.96
C LEU A 42 -1.11 -8.18 -0.88
N ILE A 43 -1.89 -8.76 0.03
CA ILE A 43 -1.36 -9.64 1.10
C ILE A 43 -0.64 -10.84 0.49
N LEU A 44 -1.19 -11.45 -0.56
CA LEU A 44 -0.55 -12.58 -1.24
C LEU A 44 0.81 -12.17 -1.82
N ILE A 45 0.87 -11.08 -2.58
CA ILE A 45 2.12 -10.65 -3.21
C ILE A 45 3.14 -10.18 -2.18
N ALA A 46 2.70 -9.49 -1.11
CA ALA A 46 3.60 -9.08 -0.03
C ALA A 46 4.23 -10.28 0.69
N LYS A 47 3.50 -11.38 0.90
CA LYS A 47 4.05 -12.61 1.49
C LYS A 47 5.09 -13.31 0.62
N LEU A 48 5.11 -13.03 -0.69
CA LEU A 48 6.08 -13.56 -1.64
C LEU A 48 7.33 -12.69 -1.76
N ALA A 49 7.38 -11.57 -1.03
CA ALA A 49 8.51 -10.66 -0.97
C ALA A 49 9.14 -10.68 0.43
N ASP A 50 10.44 -10.39 0.53
CA ASP A 50 11.15 -10.36 1.80
C ASP A 50 10.75 -9.17 2.68
N TYR A 51 10.47 -8.02 2.05
CA TYR A 51 9.99 -6.83 2.75
C TYR A 51 9.20 -5.90 1.83
N GLN A 52 8.52 -4.93 2.45
CA GLN A 52 7.79 -3.88 1.74
C GLN A 52 8.23 -2.49 2.19
N ILE A 53 8.20 -1.55 1.26
CA ILE A 53 8.34 -0.12 1.54
C ILE A 53 7.06 0.57 1.12
N LEU A 54 6.45 1.30 2.05
CA LEU A 54 5.25 2.09 1.83
C LEU A 54 5.63 3.54 1.54
N GLY A 55 5.00 4.13 0.52
CA GLY A 55 4.96 5.56 0.28
C GLY A 55 3.51 6.01 0.24
N ILE A 56 3.11 6.92 1.11
CA ILE A 56 1.70 7.29 1.31
C ILE A 56 1.55 8.78 1.09
N CYS A 57 0.73 9.17 0.12
CA CYS A 57 0.40 10.57 -0.16
C CYS A 57 -1.05 10.82 0.25
N ALA A 58 -1.29 11.78 1.15
CA ALA A 58 -2.63 12.08 1.68
C ALA A 58 -2.85 13.60 1.80
N ASP A 59 -4.12 14.02 1.88
CA ASP A 59 -4.46 15.45 2.03
C ASP A 59 -4.26 15.96 3.47
N THR A 60 -4.23 15.06 4.45
CA THR A 60 -4.00 15.38 5.86
C THR A 60 -3.10 14.35 6.55
N ALA A 61 -2.47 14.76 7.65
CA ALA A 61 -1.67 13.86 8.48
C ALA A 61 -2.52 12.72 9.06
N GLU A 62 -3.76 13.01 9.44
CA GLU A 62 -4.70 12.03 10.00
C GLU A 62 -5.02 10.91 9.00
N GLU A 63 -5.34 11.28 7.75
CA GLU A 63 -5.60 10.30 6.69
C GLU A 63 -4.37 9.45 6.38
N GLY A 64 -3.20 10.09 6.26
CA GLY A 64 -1.94 9.41 6.01
C GLY A 64 -1.58 8.42 7.13
N ILE A 65 -1.71 8.83 8.39
CA ILE A 65 -1.39 8.00 9.55
C ILE A 65 -2.40 6.83 9.67
N LEU A 66 -3.68 7.06 9.40
CA LEU A 66 -4.68 5.97 9.37
C LEU A 66 -4.33 4.93 8.29
N ALA A 67 -3.98 5.38 7.08
CA ALA A 67 -3.53 4.51 6.02
C ALA A 67 -2.25 3.76 6.42
N MET A 68 -1.25 4.45 6.97
CA MET A 68 -0.01 3.84 7.45
C MET A 68 -0.29 2.71 8.45
N LYS A 69 -1.10 2.97 9.48
CA LYS A 69 -1.41 1.99 10.54
C LYS A 69 -2.17 0.78 10.01
N THR A 70 -3.18 1.00 9.17
CA THR A 70 -4.00 -0.09 8.64
C THR A 70 -3.25 -0.95 7.61
N TYR A 71 -2.44 -0.33 6.74
CA TYR A 71 -1.59 -1.05 5.79
C TYR A 71 -0.47 -1.83 6.49
N SER A 72 0.29 -1.17 7.38
CA SER A 72 1.38 -1.83 8.12
C SER A 72 0.88 -3.02 8.92
N LEU A 73 -0.24 -2.88 9.65
CA LEU A 73 -0.87 -3.98 10.38
C LEU A 73 -1.24 -5.15 9.48
N ALA A 74 -1.85 -4.89 8.32
CA ALA A 74 -2.22 -5.94 7.36
C ALA A 74 -1.01 -6.67 6.75
N LEU A 75 0.14 -5.99 6.70
CA LEU A 75 1.42 -6.52 6.20
C LEU A 75 2.32 -7.09 7.30
N GLY A 76 1.90 -7.01 8.57
CA GLY A 76 2.66 -7.56 9.71
C GLY A 76 3.76 -6.66 10.25
N TYR A 77 3.72 -5.35 9.96
CA TYR A 77 4.64 -4.37 10.54
C TYR A 77 3.99 -3.59 11.69
N GLU A 78 4.82 -3.19 12.65
CA GLU A 78 4.47 -2.22 13.68
C GLU A 78 4.72 -0.80 13.16
N ALA A 79 3.72 0.07 13.31
CA ALA A 79 3.83 1.47 12.93
C ALA A 79 4.21 2.34 14.14
N PRO A 80 5.04 3.37 13.97
CA PRO A 80 5.32 4.31 15.05
C PRO A 80 4.08 5.18 15.36
N ASP A 81 3.95 5.57 16.62
CA ASP A 81 2.81 6.35 17.12
C ASP A 81 3.11 7.85 17.31
N ASN A 82 4.35 8.29 17.10
CA ASN A 82 4.84 9.61 17.51
C ASN A 82 5.41 10.45 16.35
N LEU A 83 4.80 10.39 15.17
CA LEU A 83 5.19 11.22 14.03
C LEU A 83 4.71 12.67 14.21
N LEU A 84 5.52 13.63 13.78
CA LEU A 84 5.13 15.04 13.73
C LEU A 84 4.06 15.22 12.64
N THR A 85 3.00 15.97 12.95
CA THR A 85 1.85 16.19 12.06
C THR A 85 1.83 17.64 11.55
N PRO A 86 2.52 17.96 10.43
CA PRO A 86 2.42 19.26 9.78
C PRO A 86 1.00 19.49 9.25
N GLU A 87 0.63 20.75 9.08
CA GLU A 87 -0.62 21.12 8.41
C GLU A 87 -0.54 20.88 6.89
N GLY A 88 -1.66 20.51 6.29
CA GLY A 88 -1.80 20.31 4.85
C GLY A 88 -1.43 18.90 4.37
N PRO A 89 -1.24 18.72 3.05
CA PRO A 89 -0.95 17.41 2.48
C PRO A 89 0.39 16.86 2.92
N VAL A 90 0.46 15.54 3.08
CA VAL A 90 1.61 14.85 3.66
C VAL A 90 2.09 13.68 2.79
N TYR A 91 3.37 13.35 2.97
CA TYR A 91 3.98 12.14 2.48
C TYR A 91 4.54 11.35 3.66
N ILE A 92 4.15 10.09 3.80
CA ILE A 92 4.69 9.17 4.80
C ILE A 92 5.47 8.08 4.09
N LYS A 93 6.67 7.81 4.60
CA LYS A 93 7.46 6.64 4.23
C LYS A 93 7.53 5.67 5.41
N LEU A 94 7.34 4.39 5.14
CA LEU A 94 7.61 3.32 6.10
C LEU A 94 8.41 2.22 5.39
N ASN A 95 9.62 1.95 5.87
CA ASN A 95 10.52 0.97 5.28
C ASN A 95 10.58 -0.29 6.16
N GLY A 96 9.92 -1.36 5.72
CA GLY A 96 9.89 -2.64 6.44
C GLY A 96 11.25 -3.32 6.56
N LYS A 97 12.25 -2.94 5.75
CA LYS A 97 13.60 -3.53 5.81
C LYS A 97 14.39 -3.08 7.03
N ASN A 98 14.33 -1.79 7.34
CA ASN A 98 15.22 -1.15 8.32
C ASN A 98 14.48 -0.31 9.37
N GLY A 99 13.14 -0.31 9.32
CA GLY A 99 12.30 0.44 10.26
C GLY A 99 12.30 1.95 10.05
N LEU A 100 12.94 2.49 9.01
CA LEU A 100 12.91 3.92 8.72
C LEU A 100 11.46 4.36 8.48
N CYS A 101 10.99 5.30 9.29
CA CYS A 101 9.68 5.89 9.11
C CYS A 101 9.75 7.41 9.35
N TYR A 102 9.11 8.16 8.46
CA TYR A 102 8.99 9.61 8.59
C TYR A 102 7.73 10.12 7.89
N LEU A 103 7.31 11.32 8.27
CA LEU A 103 6.21 12.07 7.70
C LEU A 103 6.72 13.48 7.37
N ASP A 104 6.56 13.88 6.11
CA ASP A 104 6.93 15.22 5.61
C ASP A 104 5.72 15.91 4.97
N SER A 105 5.75 17.24 4.91
CA SER A 105 4.83 18.01 4.07
C SER A 105 5.01 17.65 2.59
N TYR A 106 3.91 17.55 1.85
CA TYR A 106 3.90 17.09 0.48
C TYR A 106 3.22 18.08 -0.45
N ALA A 107 3.98 18.64 -1.39
CA ALA A 107 3.48 19.58 -2.39
C ALA A 107 3.04 18.90 -3.71
N GLY A 108 3.18 17.57 -3.81
CA GLY A 108 2.81 16.85 -5.02
C GLY A 108 1.32 16.55 -5.13
N HIS A 109 0.91 16.08 -6.30
CA HIS A 109 -0.50 15.84 -6.64
C HIS A 109 -0.95 14.38 -6.46
N HIS A 110 -0.03 13.45 -6.16
CA HIS A 110 -0.40 12.05 -6.00
C HIS A 110 -1.21 11.82 -4.72
N ARG A 111 -2.14 10.85 -4.73
CA ARG A 111 -2.92 10.44 -3.55
C ARG A 111 -3.10 8.94 -3.50
N GLY A 112 -2.86 8.35 -2.34
CA GLY A 112 -2.92 6.91 -2.13
C GLY A 112 -1.61 6.32 -1.64
N VAL A 113 -1.51 5.00 -1.71
CA VAL A 113 -0.40 4.21 -1.17
C VAL A 113 0.35 3.50 -2.30
N LEU A 114 1.64 3.75 -2.42
CA LEU A 114 2.57 2.92 -3.16
C LEU A 114 3.11 1.84 -2.24
N VAL A 115 3.05 0.58 -2.69
CA VAL A 115 3.64 -0.56 -2.01
C VAL A 115 4.74 -1.13 -2.89
N SER A 116 5.98 -0.93 -2.47
CA SER A 116 7.15 -1.51 -3.12
C SER A 116 7.51 -2.82 -2.44
N CYS A 117 7.31 -3.94 -3.12
CA CYS A 117 7.66 -5.28 -2.68
C CYS A 117 9.06 -5.62 -3.18
N GLN A 118 9.93 -6.08 -2.28
CA GLN A 118 11.34 -6.28 -2.55
C GLN A 118 11.80 -7.64 -2.05
N SER A 119 12.66 -8.31 -2.82
CA SER A 119 13.24 -9.60 -2.48
C SER A 119 14.76 -9.58 -2.72
N TYR A 120 15.51 -10.30 -1.90
CA TYR A 120 16.96 -10.44 -2.06
C TYR A 120 17.33 -11.34 -3.25
N ASP A 121 16.46 -12.28 -3.58
CA ASP A 121 16.59 -13.18 -4.72
C ASP A 121 16.18 -12.48 -6.03
N GLU A 122 16.90 -12.75 -7.12
CA GLU A 122 16.60 -12.23 -8.46
C GLU A 122 15.25 -12.75 -8.99
N ASP A 123 14.87 -13.98 -8.63
CA ASP A 123 13.59 -14.58 -9.02
C ASP A 123 12.43 -14.17 -8.09
N GLY A 124 12.75 -13.42 -7.01
CA GLY A 124 11.78 -12.92 -6.06
C GLY A 124 10.96 -11.72 -6.56
N ILE A 125 9.92 -11.35 -5.81
CA ILE A 125 9.11 -10.17 -6.13
C ILE A 125 9.93 -8.90 -5.90
N ASN A 126 10.18 -8.16 -6.98
CA ASN A 126 10.85 -6.85 -6.98
C ASN A 126 10.03 -5.85 -7.81
N GLU A 127 8.81 -5.54 -7.34
CA GLU A 127 7.81 -4.75 -8.07
C GLU A 127 7.21 -3.65 -7.16
N MET A 128 6.62 -2.63 -7.79
CA MET A 128 5.90 -1.56 -7.09
C MET A 128 4.47 -1.48 -7.59
N TYR A 129 3.53 -1.39 -6.66
CA TYR A 129 2.10 -1.34 -6.95
C TYR A 129 1.47 -0.07 -6.41
N GLY A 130 0.61 0.57 -7.21
CA GLY A 130 -0.20 1.71 -6.79
C GLY A 130 -0.11 2.93 -7.71
N HIS A 131 -0.79 4.02 -7.35
CA HIS A 131 -1.35 4.29 -6.01
C HIS A 131 -2.62 3.48 -5.69
N LEU A 132 -2.58 2.79 -4.54
CA LEU A 132 -3.72 2.07 -3.95
C LEU A 132 -4.52 2.99 -3.00
N PRO A 133 -5.81 2.70 -2.72
CA PRO A 133 -6.64 3.59 -1.90
C PRO A 133 -6.13 3.75 -0.46
N LEU A 134 -6.14 4.97 0.09
CA LEU A 134 -5.76 5.23 1.49
C LEU A 134 -6.59 4.40 2.48
N ASP A 135 -7.86 4.19 2.15
CA ASP A 135 -8.83 3.45 2.96
C ASP A 135 -8.96 1.97 2.56
N LEU A 136 -7.94 1.42 1.89
CA LEU A 136 -7.99 0.04 1.41
C LEU A 136 -8.20 -0.93 2.56
N PHE A 137 -7.61 -0.73 3.74
CA PHE A 137 -7.68 -1.62 4.92
C PHE A 137 -8.54 -1.07 6.08
N VAL A 138 -9.33 -0.03 5.83
CA VAL A 138 -10.32 0.52 6.80
C VAL A 138 -11.60 -0.30 6.79
#